data_AF-A0A1R1PK12-F1
#
_entry.id   AF-A0A1R1PK12-F1
#
_cell.length_a   1.000
_cell.length_b   1.000
_cell.length_c   1.000
_cell.angle_alpha   90.00
_cell.angle_beta   90.00
_cell.angle_gamma   90.00
#
_symmetry.space_group_name_H-M   'P 1'
#
loop_
_entity.id
_entity.type
_entity.pdbx_description
1 polymer ?
#
loop_
_entity_poly.entity_id
_entity_poly.type
_entity_poly.pdbx_seq_one_letter_code
_entity_poly.pdbx_strand_id
1 'polypeptide(L)'
;MLVDFVNQELVSNSDKYKWIREIFKFTNDADDHMASKDWYVSIFNGFDERKFTISEYERQTNEFEAKLVAVGVLLPSENIFSKNIRLDYTKYKAKIILDKIRSEVLKPDFEEVQTKELTPNEYFSLLDNSNHSIKGFSDKFLTKIPPITISKAAFHLVQQCIELLSLEIRISDNNEISSDLSARLVSNDAEEQAGSLSPLPHTAFIKKSITTLFEIYTCLRYNYHYKNITKIGHLCVVYFNDMMYLTLFAEYLLSMDYLDPKAVKEKELIQLMTDSGKQVLELWLHKTCASEIKSIIDQIRGFDNIQSANSYKVSEIKTALKKVVYYISKTSSSINKALVTKEIHNLIVGYLLDLFLNCVIDELCKLNSIGARESEILNELLDFNNMVLGADVPGTDEFEINATYINSLEKYHQIIDILVLNMKDIVKRHKLGLLASVDSNTVHINIFNFEYFKDSCSIILAKKDGKEREKKEKSEETPDLATHGISRCVNQSASCAG
;
A
#
# COMPACT_ATOMS: atom_id res chain seq x y z
N MET A 1 53.70 -21.34 2.77
CA MET A 1 52.95 -22.44 2.13
C MET A 1 51.67 -21.97 1.43
N LEU A 2 50.64 -21.47 2.14
CA LEU A 2 49.42 -20.93 1.48
C LEU A 2 49.75 -19.74 0.56
N VAL A 3 50.56 -18.80 1.06
CA VAL A 3 51.05 -17.62 0.32
C VAL A 3 51.88 -18.04 -0.91
N ASP A 4 52.67 -19.11 -0.80
CA ASP A 4 53.52 -19.60 -1.90
C ASP A 4 52.72 -20.33 -2.98
N PHE A 5 51.72 -21.13 -2.59
CA PHE A 5 50.78 -21.78 -3.51
C PHE A 5 49.96 -20.76 -4.29
N VAL A 6 49.44 -19.75 -3.60
CA VAL A 6 48.69 -18.62 -4.16
C VAL A 6 49.56 -17.82 -5.12
N ASN A 7 50.83 -17.54 -4.78
CA ASN A 7 51.74 -16.83 -5.67
C ASN A 7 52.17 -17.66 -6.90
N GLN A 8 52.25 -18.99 -6.81
CA GLN A 8 52.62 -19.84 -7.95
C GLN A 8 51.48 -20.09 -8.94
N GLU A 9 50.24 -20.30 -8.49
CA GLU A 9 49.07 -20.52 -9.37
C GLU A 9 48.49 -19.21 -9.94
N LEU A 10 48.61 -18.07 -9.24
CA LEU A 10 48.04 -16.79 -9.69
C LEU A 10 48.89 -16.05 -10.72
N VAL A 11 50.16 -16.39 -10.87
CA VAL A 11 51.05 -15.76 -11.87
C VAL A 11 50.82 -16.35 -13.28
N SER A 12 50.34 -17.59 -13.38
CA SER A 12 50.14 -18.30 -14.63
C SER A 12 48.74 -18.11 -15.27
N ASN A 13 47.75 -17.58 -14.55
CA ASN A 13 46.39 -17.34 -15.05
C ASN A 13 45.78 -16.00 -14.54
N SER A 14 46.42 -14.87 -14.90
CA SER A 14 46.17 -13.54 -14.28
C SER A 14 44.73 -13.03 -14.37
N ASP A 15 44.01 -13.36 -15.43
CA ASP A 15 42.68 -12.78 -15.68
C ASP A 15 41.56 -13.59 -15.03
N LYS A 16 41.76 -14.90 -14.85
CA LYS A 16 40.73 -15.81 -14.29
C LYS A 16 40.58 -15.67 -12.77
N TYR A 17 41.64 -15.23 -12.08
CA TYR A 17 41.72 -15.22 -10.62
C TYR A 17 42.12 -13.86 -10.04
N LYS A 18 41.86 -12.77 -10.78
CA LYS A 18 42.14 -11.38 -10.36
C LYS A 18 41.52 -11.05 -8.99
N TRP A 19 40.34 -11.62 -8.68
CA TRP A 19 39.66 -11.47 -7.39
C TRP A 19 40.42 -12.10 -6.21
N ILE A 20 41.09 -13.25 -6.42
CA ILE A 20 41.93 -13.90 -5.39
C ILE A 20 43.14 -13.02 -5.03
N ARG A 21 43.72 -12.30 -6.01
CA ARG A 21 44.80 -11.32 -5.74
C ARG A 21 44.31 -10.11 -4.93
N GLU A 22 43.11 -9.61 -5.21
CA GLU A 22 42.51 -8.49 -4.45
C GLU A 22 42.24 -8.89 -3.00
N ILE A 23 41.78 -10.13 -2.77
CA ILE A 23 41.58 -10.73 -1.43
C ILE A 23 42.90 -10.84 -0.65
N PHE A 24 43.99 -11.25 -1.31
CA PHE A 24 45.30 -11.37 -0.65
C PHE A 24 45.95 -10.02 -0.36
N LYS A 25 45.73 -9.00 -1.21
CA LYS A 25 46.12 -7.63 -0.88
C LYS A 25 45.38 -7.10 0.35
N PHE A 26 44.09 -7.42 0.48
CA PHE A 26 43.28 -7.00 1.62
C PHE A 26 43.65 -7.69 2.93
N THR A 27 44.20 -8.91 2.87
CA THR A 27 44.58 -9.72 4.06
C THR A 27 46.01 -9.49 4.51
N ASN A 28 46.93 -9.13 3.61
CA ASN A 28 48.31 -8.74 4.00
C ASN A 28 48.39 -7.40 4.74
N ASP A 29 47.38 -6.53 4.62
CA ASP A 29 47.31 -5.26 5.36
C ASP A 29 46.59 -5.41 6.72
N ALA A 30 46.09 -6.60 7.07
CA ALA A 30 45.32 -6.83 8.30
C ALA A 30 45.57 -8.23 8.91
N ASP A 31 46.71 -8.37 9.58
CA ASP A 31 47.09 -9.55 10.36
C ASP A 31 46.04 -9.96 11.41
N ASP A 32 45.14 -9.05 11.83
CA ASP A 32 44.07 -9.34 12.79
C ASP A 32 42.78 -9.91 12.18
N HIS A 33 42.56 -9.84 10.86
CA HIS A 33 41.28 -10.22 10.25
C HIS A 33 41.12 -11.73 9.96
N MET A 34 42.21 -12.49 9.85
CA MET A 34 42.15 -13.96 9.72
C MET A 34 41.70 -14.67 11.00
N ALA A 35 41.75 -13.99 12.16
CA ALA A 35 41.22 -14.51 13.42
C ALA A 35 39.68 -14.37 13.52
N SER A 36 39.06 -13.55 12.68
CA SER A 36 37.60 -13.45 12.62
C SER A 36 37.04 -14.59 11.78
N LYS A 37 35.98 -15.25 12.26
CA LYS A 37 35.31 -16.33 11.52
C LYS A 37 34.74 -15.91 10.16
N ASP A 38 34.78 -14.62 9.80
CA ASP A 38 34.01 -14.04 8.69
C ASP A 38 34.87 -13.54 7.51
N TRP A 39 36.19 -13.82 7.47
CA TRP A 39 37.09 -13.39 6.37
C TRP A 39 36.61 -13.86 4.98
N TYR A 40 35.89 -14.99 4.94
CA TYR A 40 35.30 -15.53 3.72
C TYR A 40 34.20 -14.64 3.14
N VAL A 41 33.50 -13.83 3.95
CA VAL A 41 32.48 -12.87 3.45
C VAL A 41 33.11 -11.83 2.52
N SER A 42 34.35 -11.41 2.78
CA SER A 42 35.11 -10.50 1.92
C SER A 42 35.52 -11.12 0.60
N ILE A 43 35.69 -12.45 0.57
CA ILE A 43 35.99 -13.21 -0.65
C ILE A 43 34.80 -13.19 -1.61
N PHE A 44 33.59 -13.29 -1.06
CA PHE A 44 32.37 -13.36 -1.86
C PHE A 44 31.84 -11.99 -2.32
N ASN A 45 32.28 -10.89 -1.70
CA ASN A 45 31.95 -9.53 -2.13
C ASN A 45 32.58 -9.14 -3.49
N GLY A 46 33.53 -9.91 -4.01
CA GLY A 46 34.17 -9.68 -5.31
C GLY A 46 33.44 -10.26 -6.52
N PHE A 47 32.33 -10.99 -6.33
CA PHE A 47 31.59 -11.63 -7.42
C PHE A 47 30.54 -10.69 -8.03
N ASP A 48 30.53 -10.60 -9.37
CA ASP A 48 29.62 -9.74 -10.15
C ASP A 48 28.14 -10.11 -9.92
N GLU A 49 27.40 -9.15 -9.37
CA GLU A 49 26.03 -9.25 -8.82
C GLU A 49 24.99 -9.81 -9.79
N ARG A 50 25.20 -9.64 -11.11
CA ARG A 50 24.20 -9.90 -12.16
C ARG A 50 24.27 -11.29 -12.78
N LYS A 51 25.27 -12.12 -12.44
CA LYS A 51 25.54 -13.38 -13.16
C LYS A 51 25.63 -14.63 -12.29
N PHE A 52 25.61 -14.50 -10.97
CA PHE A 52 25.79 -15.63 -10.07
C PHE A 52 24.48 -16.32 -9.72
N THR A 53 24.30 -17.54 -10.23
CA THR A 53 23.27 -18.47 -9.78
C THR A 53 23.72 -19.16 -8.48
N ILE A 54 22.77 -19.71 -7.71
CA ILE A 54 23.11 -20.52 -6.53
C ILE A 54 24.01 -21.70 -6.89
N SER A 55 23.80 -22.33 -8.05
CA SER A 55 24.63 -23.44 -8.54
C SER A 55 26.05 -23.01 -8.88
N GLU A 56 26.23 -21.79 -9.40
CA GLU A 56 27.57 -21.24 -9.65
C GLU A 56 28.27 -20.87 -8.34
N TYR A 57 27.53 -20.31 -7.38
CA TYR A 57 28.03 -20.06 -6.02
C TYR A 57 28.45 -21.37 -5.34
N GLU A 58 27.63 -22.41 -5.48
CA GLU A 58 27.90 -23.77 -5.00
C GLU A 58 29.17 -24.34 -5.61
N ARG A 59 29.26 -24.33 -6.94
CA ARG A 59 30.41 -24.83 -7.69
C ARG A 59 31.70 -24.13 -7.25
N GLN A 60 31.72 -22.81 -7.19
CA GLN A 60 32.93 -22.06 -6.89
C GLN A 60 33.39 -22.20 -5.45
N THR A 61 32.46 -22.26 -4.50
CA THR A 61 32.81 -22.49 -3.10
C THR A 61 33.33 -23.91 -2.89
N ASN A 62 32.73 -24.91 -3.55
CA ASN A 62 33.21 -26.30 -3.50
C ASN A 62 34.60 -26.43 -4.15
N GLU A 63 34.83 -25.76 -5.28
CA GLU A 63 36.15 -25.67 -5.92
C GLU A 63 37.19 -25.01 -5.01
N PHE A 64 36.81 -23.95 -4.29
CA PHE A 64 37.69 -23.28 -3.34
C PHE A 64 38.01 -24.14 -2.12
N GLU A 65 37.00 -24.79 -1.53
CA GLU A 65 37.17 -25.70 -0.41
C GLU A 65 38.04 -26.90 -0.77
N ALA A 66 37.83 -27.50 -1.95
CA ALA A 66 38.68 -28.58 -2.47
C ALA A 66 40.14 -28.13 -2.61
N LYS A 67 40.39 -26.89 -3.05
CA LYS A 67 41.74 -26.33 -3.11
C LYS A 67 42.35 -26.17 -1.72
N LEU A 68 41.59 -25.68 -0.73
CA LEU A 68 42.06 -25.55 0.66
C LEU A 68 42.39 -26.90 1.30
N VAL A 69 41.60 -27.92 1.01
CA VAL A 69 41.88 -29.31 1.43
C VAL A 69 43.16 -29.82 0.76
N ALA A 70 43.34 -29.57 -0.54
CA ALA A 70 44.53 -30.01 -1.28
C ALA A 70 45.84 -29.38 -0.76
N VAL A 71 45.79 -28.16 -0.22
CA VAL A 71 46.95 -27.49 0.40
C VAL A 71 47.08 -27.73 1.90
N GLY A 72 46.25 -28.61 2.48
CA GLY A 72 46.33 -29.02 3.89
C GLY A 72 45.86 -27.98 4.90
N VAL A 73 45.07 -26.99 4.46
CA VAL A 73 44.55 -25.91 5.31
C VAL A 73 43.25 -26.31 6.00
N LEU A 74 42.46 -27.13 5.30
CA LEU A 74 41.27 -27.76 5.84
C LEU A 74 41.43 -29.27 5.84
N LEU A 75 40.87 -29.92 6.85
CA LEU A 75 40.71 -31.37 6.80
C LEU A 75 39.51 -31.71 5.89
N PRO A 76 39.58 -32.79 5.10
CA PRO A 76 38.45 -33.23 4.25
C PRO A 76 37.14 -33.45 5.02
N SER A 77 37.22 -33.71 6.33
CA SER A 77 36.08 -33.94 7.20
C SER A 77 35.39 -32.66 7.69
N GLU A 78 36.03 -31.50 7.54
CA GLU A 78 35.55 -30.26 8.15
C GLU A 78 34.40 -29.62 7.35
N ASN A 79 34.40 -29.74 6.01
CA ASN A 79 33.32 -29.29 5.10
C ASN A 79 32.65 -27.97 5.53
N ILE A 80 33.43 -27.00 6.00
CA ILE A 80 32.96 -25.82 6.72
C ILE A 80 32.16 -24.91 5.78
N PHE A 81 32.60 -24.80 4.52
CA PHE A 81 31.99 -23.92 3.54
C PHE A 81 30.79 -24.56 2.85
N SER A 82 30.97 -25.79 2.34
CA SER A 82 29.91 -26.56 1.68
C SER A 82 28.68 -26.76 2.56
N LYS A 83 28.87 -26.90 3.89
CA LYS A 83 27.77 -27.13 4.84
C LYS A 83 26.82 -25.94 5.01
N ASN A 84 27.32 -24.72 4.90
CA ASN A 84 26.54 -23.49 5.13
C ASN A 84 26.30 -22.67 3.85
N ILE A 85 26.75 -23.18 2.71
CA ILE A 85 26.82 -22.46 1.45
C ILE A 85 25.53 -21.77 1.03
N ARG A 86 24.39 -22.46 1.19
CA ARG A 86 23.07 -21.94 0.84
C ARG A 86 22.63 -20.83 1.79
N LEU A 87 22.89 -21.00 3.09
CA LEU A 87 22.58 -19.98 4.09
C LEU A 87 23.43 -18.72 3.87
N ASP A 88 24.71 -18.88 3.57
CA ASP A 88 25.62 -17.76 3.34
C ASP A 88 25.34 -17.04 2.02
N TYR A 89 24.96 -17.77 0.96
CA TYR A 89 24.43 -17.18 -0.27
C TYR A 89 23.16 -16.37 -0.01
N THR A 90 22.21 -16.91 0.77
CA THR A 90 20.96 -16.20 1.12
C THR A 90 21.25 -14.95 1.94
N LYS A 91 22.17 -14.99 2.91
CA LYS A 91 22.59 -13.81 3.67
C LYS A 91 23.20 -12.74 2.76
N TYR A 92 24.09 -13.15 1.85
CA TYR A 92 24.73 -12.25 0.90
C TYR A 92 23.70 -11.56 0.00
N LYS A 93 22.79 -12.33 -0.61
CA LYS A 93 21.70 -11.78 -1.44
C LYS A 93 20.77 -10.86 -0.66
N ALA A 94 20.36 -11.25 0.56
CA ALA A 94 19.53 -10.40 1.40
C ALA A 94 20.21 -9.07 1.75
N LYS A 95 21.52 -9.07 2.02
CA LYS A 95 22.28 -7.84 2.28
C LYS A 95 22.28 -6.91 1.07
N ILE A 96 22.57 -7.44 -0.13
CA ILE A 96 22.54 -6.64 -1.38
C ILE A 96 21.15 -6.03 -1.59
N ILE A 97 20.12 -6.84 -1.42
CA ILE A 97 18.73 -6.39 -1.56
C ILE A 97 18.40 -5.28 -0.57
N LEU A 98 18.80 -5.43 0.70
CA LEU A 98 18.64 -4.41 1.73
C LEU A 98 19.33 -3.10 1.35
N ASP A 99 20.55 -3.15 0.84
CA ASP A 99 21.30 -1.96 0.45
C ASP A 99 20.69 -1.27 -0.79
N LYS A 100 20.22 -2.05 -1.76
CA LYS A 100 19.47 -1.54 -2.91
C LYS A 100 18.19 -0.84 -2.48
N ILE A 101 17.39 -1.45 -1.60
CA ILE A 101 16.14 -0.84 -1.09
C ILE A 101 16.41 0.43 -0.30
N ARG A 102 17.43 0.46 0.56
CA ARG A 102 17.83 1.70 1.25
C ARG A 102 18.12 2.82 0.26
N SER A 103 18.85 2.52 -0.82
CA SER A 103 19.15 3.53 -1.84
C SER A 103 17.89 4.04 -2.56
N GLU A 104 16.93 3.16 -2.87
CA GLU A 104 15.67 3.52 -3.50
C GLU A 104 14.75 4.34 -2.59
N VAL A 105 14.63 3.95 -1.32
CA VAL A 105 13.79 4.64 -0.31
C VAL A 105 14.28 6.06 -0.04
N LEU A 106 15.59 6.29 -0.12
CA LEU A 106 16.23 7.59 0.11
C LEU A 106 16.31 8.47 -1.14
N LYS A 107 15.81 8.02 -2.30
CA LYS A 107 15.75 8.88 -3.50
C LYS A 107 14.86 10.10 -3.23
N PRO A 108 15.31 11.32 -3.58
CA PRO A 108 14.55 12.54 -3.35
C PRO A 108 13.24 12.59 -4.13
N ASP A 109 13.20 11.93 -5.28
CA ASP A 109 12.09 11.94 -6.22
C ASP A 109 11.05 10.86 -5.84
N PHE A 110 9.79 11.26 -5.74
CA PHE A 110 8.65 10.33 -5.65
C PHE A 110 8.25 9.92 -7.06
N GLU A 111 9.06 9.08 -7.70
CA GLU A 111 8.63 8.43 -8.92
C GLU A 111 7.39 7.57 -8.64
N GLU A 112 6.37 7.71 -9.46
CA GLU A 112 5.06 7.10 -9.26
C GLU A 112 4.76 6.04 -10.32
N VAL A 113 4.00 5.03 -9.91
CA VAL A 113 3.56 3.94 -10.78
C VAL A 113 2.08 3.66 -10.50
N GLN A 114 1.31 3.48 -11.58
CA GLN A 114 -0.09 3.10 -11.50
C GLN A 114 -0.20 1.58 -11.35
N THR A 115 -0.88 1.09 -10.31
CA THR A 115 -1.00 -0.36 -10.07
C THR A 115 -1.73 -1.10 -11.19
N LYS A 116 -2.63 -0.42 -11.91
CA LYS A 116 -3.34 -0.96 -13.08
C LYS A 116 -2.45 -1.20 -14.30
N GLU A 117 -1.32 -0.51 -14.38
CA GLU A 117 -0.34 -0.64 -15.47
C GLU A 117 0.64 -1.76 -15.19
N LEU A 118 0.71 -2.22 -13.93
CA LEU A 118 1.60 -3.28 -13.53
C LEU A 118 1.18 -4.63 -14.12
N THR A 119 2.08 -5.21 -14.89
CA THR A 119 1.94 -6.54 -15.47
C THR A 119 2.65 -7.59 -14.61
N PRO A 120 2.22 -8.87 -14.64
CA PRO A 120 2.97 -9.96 -14.03
C PRO A 120 4.44 -9.99 -14.46
N ASN A 121 4.72 -9.65 -15.72
CA ASN A 121 6.07 -9.61 -16.28
C ASN A 121 6.94 -8.52 -15.64
N GLU A 122 6.37 -7.40 -15.21
CA GLU A 122 7.14 -6.35 -14.53
C GLU A 122 7.54 -6.78 -13.12
N TYR A 123 6.69 -7.49 -12.38
CA TYR A 123 7.06 -8.08 -11.09
C TYR A 123 8.14 -9.16 -11.21
N PHE A 124 8.15 -9.87 -12.34
CA PHE A 124 8.96 -11.08 -12.53
C PHE A 124 10.02 -11.00 -13.61
N SER A 125 10.29 -9.81 -14.15
CA SER A 125 11.43 -9.60 -15.04
C SER A 125 12.77 -10.06 -14.43
N LEU A 126 12.82 -10.20 -13.09
CA LEU A 126 13.94 -10.70 -12.31
C LEU A 126 13.90 -12.22 -12.01
N LEU A 127 12.78 -12.91 -12.27
CA LEU A 127 12.64 -14.34 -12.04
C LEU A 127 12.80 -15.11 -13.37
N ASP A 128 13.70 -16.10 -13.40
CA ASP A 128 13.74 -17.03 -14.54
C ASP A 128 12.37 -17.68 -14.74
N ASN A 129 11.94 -17.79 -16.01
CA ASN A 129 10.64 -18.29 -16.47
C ASN A 129 10.25 -19.72 -16.00
N SER A 130 11.05 -20.37 -15.16
CA SER A 130 10.92 -21.78 -14.77
C SER A 130 9.99 -22.04 -13.58
N ASN A 131 9.64 -21.04 -12.76
CA ASN A 131 8.86 -21.29 -11.53
C ASN A 131 7.36 -21.01 -11.70
N HIS A 132 6.62 -22.02 -12.15
CA HIS A 132 5.15 -21.97 -12.30
C HIS A 132 4.41 -21.62 -11.00
N SER A 133 4.95 -21.98 -9.83
CA SER A 133 4.37 -21.66 -8.51
C SER A 133 4.34 -20.15 -8.23
N ILE A 134 5.37 -19.41 -8.66
CA ILE A 134 5.47 -17.96 -8.45
C ILE A 134 4.59 -17.19 -9.45
N LYS A 135 4.40 -17.73 -10.66
CA LYS A 135 3.48 -17.12 -11.64
C LYS A 135 2.02 -17.12 -11.15
N GLY A 136 1.57 -18.20 -10.52
CA GLY A 136 0.25 -18.24 -9.88
C GLY A 136 0.11 -17.29 -8.68
N PHE A 137 1.23 -16.94 -8.04
CA PHE A 137 1.28 -15.98 -6.93
C PHE A 137 1.05 -14.53 -7.39
N SER A 138 1.63 -14.07 -8.51
CA SER A 138 1.36 -12.70 -8.99
C SER A 138 -0.09 -12.52 -9.40
N ASP A 139 -0.67 -13.49 -10.10
CA ASP A 139 -1.96 -13.30 -10.72
C ASP A 139 -3.04 -13.14 -9.63
N LYS A 140 -2.88 -13.87 -8.52
CA LYS A 140 -3.74 -13.74 -7.34
C LYS A 140 -3.49 -12.46 -6.54
N PHE A 141 -2.24 -11.99 -6.45
CA PHE A 141 -1.94 -10.72 -5.77
C PHE A 141 -2.42 -9.52 -6.58
N LEU A 142 -2.10 -9.47 -7.87
CA LEU A 142 -2.46 -8.38 -8.78
C LEU A 142 -3.96 -8.20 -8.96
N THR A 143 -4.73 -9.30 -8.87
CA THR A 143 -6.19 -9.23 -8.92
C THR A 143 -6.81 -8.62 -7.67
N LYS A 144 -6.09 -8.58 -6.53
CA LYS A 144 -6.55 -7.99 -5.27
C LYS A 144 -6.15 -6.53 -5.10
N ILE A 145 -5.19 -6.05 -5.87
CA ILE A 145 -4.70 -4.68 -5.74
C ILE A 145 -5.69 -3.72 -6.42
N PRO A 146 -6.24 -2.74 -5.69
CA PRO A 146 -7.08 -1.73 -6.31
C PRO A 146 -6.26 -0.86 -7.27
N PRO A 147 -6.89 -0.26 -8.30
CA PRO A 147 -6.22 0.68 -9.19
C PRO A 147 -5.91 1.97 -8.42
N ILE A 148 -4.66 2.12 -7.99
CA ILE A 148 -4.14 3.24 -7.20
C ILE A 148 -2.75 3.63 -7.70
N THR A 149 -2.28 4.80 -7.30
CA THR A 149 -0.90 5.22 -7.55
C THR A 149 -0.04 4.94 -6.32
N ILE A 150 1.08 4.25 -6.53
CA ILE A 150 2.09 3.99 -5.51
C ILE A 150 3.42 4.59 -5.95
N SER A 151 4.34 4.73 -5.01
CA SER A 151 5.72 5.06 -5.35
C SER A 151 6.43 3.85 -5.96
N LYS A 152 7.36 4.14 -6.86
CA LYS A 152 8.24 3.15 -7.45
C LYS A 152 9.11 2.44 -6.40
N ALA A 153 9.42 3.12 -5.29
CA ALA A 153 10.13 2.52 -4.17
C ALA A 153 9.31 1.40 -3.50
N ALA A 154 8.00 1.60 -3.28
CA ALA A 154 7.12 0.55 -2.76
C ALA A 154 6.99 -0.62 -3.74
N PHE A 155 6.87 -0.34 -5.04
CA PHE A 155 6.86 -1.37 -6.07
C PHE A 155 8.18 -2.19 -6.09
N HIS A 156 9.33 -1.52 -6.11
CA HIS A 156 10.64 -2.16 -6.05
C HIS A 156 10.81 -3.00 -4.77
N LEU A 157 10.30 -2.53 -3.62
CA LEU A 157 10.31 -3.32 -2.38
C LEU A 157 9.62 -4.67 -2.56
N VAL A 158 8.44 -4.68 -3.16
CA VAL A 158 7.69 -5.92 -3.44
C VAL A 158 8.47 -6.82 -4.41
N GLN A 159 9.02 -6.27 -5.49
CA GLN A 159 9.86 -7.06 -6.41
C GLN A 159 11.04 -7.73 -5.69
N GLN A 160 11.69 -7.02 -4.78
CA GLN A 160 12.83 -7.53 -4.04
C GLN A 160 12.42 -8.58 -2.97
N CYS A 161 11.26 -8.41 -2.33
CA CYS A 161 10.69 -9.44 -1.46
C CYS A 161 10.34 -10.72 -2.24
N ILE A 162 9.79 -10.58 -3.44
CA ILE A 162 9.53 -11.69 -4.36
C ILE A 162 10.84 -12.39 -4.76
N GLU A 163 11.89 -11.63 -5.06
CA GLU A 163 13.21 -12.17 -5.38
C GLU A 163 13.75 -13.02 -4.21
N LEU A 164 13.65 -12.54 -2.97
CA LEU A 164 14.01 -13.31 -1.77
C LEU A 164 13.18 -14.59 -1.62
N LEU A 165 11.87 -14.52 -1.82
CA LEU A 165 10.99 -15.70 -1.74
C LEU A 165 11.31 -16.73 -2.83
N SER A 166 11.71 -16.27 -4.01
CA SER A 166 12.12 -17.18 -5.08
C SER A 166 13.39 -17.96 -4.74
N LEU A 167 14.29 -17.39 -3.93
CA LEU A 167 15.47 -18.08 -3.43
C LEU A 167 15.08 -19.22 -2.49
N GLU A 168 14.10 -19.00 -1.62
CA GLU A 168 13.55 -20.04 -0.72
C GLU A 168 13.03 -21.24 -1.52
N ILE A 169 12.21 -20.97 -2.55
CA ILE A 169 11.60 -21.99 -3.40
C ILE A 169 12.71 -22.77 -4.12
N ARG A 170 13.67 -22.09 -4.75
CA ARG A 170 14.80 -22.74 -5.44
C ARG A 170 15.64 -23.60 -4.50
N ILE A 171 15.85 -23.17 -3.26
CA ILE A 171 16.59 -23.96 -2.26
C ILE A 171 15.77 -25.18 -1.83
N SER A 172 14.46 -25.03 -1.66
CA SER A 172 13.54 -26.09 -1.26
C SER A 172 13.40 -27.17 -2.33
N ASP A 173 13.20 -26.79 -3.60
CA ASP A 173 13.10 -27.72 -4.73
C ASP A 173 14.38 -28.56 -4.89
N ASN A 174 15.56 -27.95 -4.68
CA ASN A 174 16.84 -28.65 -4.72
C ASN A 174 17.06 -29.58 -3.51
N ASN A 175 16.43 -29.30 -2.35
CA ASN A 175 16.47 -30.19 -1.20
C ASN A 175 15.59 -31.43 -1.40
N GLU A 176 14.41 -31.29 -1.99
CA GLU A 176 13.55 -32.44 -2.32
C GLU A 176 14.23 -33.38 -3.30
N ILE A 177 14.86 -32.84 -4.36
CA ILE A 177 15.63 -33.65 -5.31
C ILE A 177 16.80 -34.36 -4.62
N SER A 178 17.51 -33.68 -3.70
CA SER A 178 18.61 -34.28 -2.94
C SER A 178 18.13 -35.31 -1.92
N SER A 179 16.99 -35.11 -1.26
CA SER A 179 16.42 -36.06 -0.30
C SER A 179 15.84 -37.28 -1.01
N ASP A 180 15.28 -37.12 -2.21
CA ASP A 180 14.73 -38.23 -2.99
C ASP A 180 15.87 -39.07 -3.63
N LEU A 181 16.99 -38.44 -3.99
CA LEU A 181 18.24 -39.14 -4.34
C LEU A 181 18.88 -39.84 -3.14
N SER A 182 18.80 -39.25 -1.94
CA SER A 182 19.34 -39.84 -0.70
C SER A 182 18.45 -40.98 -0.17
N ALA A 183 17.13 -40.83 -0.27
CA ALA A 183 16.13 -41.85 0.10
C ALA A 183 16.15 -43.04 -0.87
N ARG A 184 16.45 -42.82 -2.16
CA ARG A 184 16.70 -43.92 -3.11
C ARG A 184 18.02 -44.64 -2.90
N LEU A 185 18.97 -44.05 -2.17
CA LEU A 185 20.23 -44.69 -1.76
C LEU A 185 20.16 -45.34 -0.38
N VAL A 186 19.13 -45.03 0.42
CA VAL A 186 18.87 -45.61 1.74
C VAL A 186 17.45 -46.18 1.77
N SER A 187 17.23 -47.24 1.00
CA SER A 187 16.05 -48.07 1.20
C SER A 187 16.26 -49.01 2.39
N ASN A 188 15.28 -48.97 3.29
CA ASN A 188 14.93 -49.89 4.37
C ASN A 188 15.29 -49.36 5.77
N ASP A 189 14.22 -49.06 6.52
CA ASP A 189 14.13 -48.92 7.99
C ASP A 189 14.07 -47.51 8.61
N ALA A 190 13.31 -46.56 8.03
CA ALA A 190 12.98 -45.32 8.76
C ALA A 190 11.64 -44.67 8.36
N GLU A 191 10.53 -45.41 8.38
CA GLU A 191 9.18 -44.83 8.36
C GLU A 191 8.54 -44.91 9.76
N GLU A 192 8.91 -44.05 10.71
CA GLU A 192 8.04 -43.78 11.88
C GLU A 192 8.34 -42.52 12.70
N GLN A 193 9.01 -41.49 12.14
CA GLN A 193 9.17 -40.20 12.82
C GLN A 193 8.92 -39.00 11.89
N ALA A 194 7.69 -38.88 11.38
CA ALA A 194 7.18 -37.62 10.84
C ALA A 194 6.75 -36.69 11.99
N GLY A 195 7.69 -36.36 12.88
CA GLY A 195 7.53 -35.30 13.88
C GLY A 195 7.81 -33.95 13.23
N SER A 196 7.00 -32.93 13.54
CA SER A 196 7.01 -31.58 12.95
C SER A 196 8.41 -31.09 12.56
N LEU A 197 8.68 -31.05 11.25
CA LEU A 197 9.88 -30.45 10.69
C LEU A 197 9.94 -28.97 11.12
N SER A 198 10.85 -28.64 12.04
CA SER A 198 11.17 -27.26 12.34
C SER A 198 11.56 -26.54 11.05
N PRO A 199 11.10 -25.29 10.82
CA PRO A 199 11.42 -24.56 9.60
C PRO A 199 12.94 -24.51 9.42
N LEU A 200 13.40 -24.77 8.20
CA LEU A 200 14.81 -24.79 7.89
C LEU A 200 15.42 -23.40 8.22
N PRO A 201 16.70 -23.31 8.67
CA PRO A 201 17.31 -22.06 9.11
C PRO A 201 17.26 -20.90 8.09
N HIS A 202 17.15 -21.22 6.80
CA HIS A 202 17.08 -20.23 5.71
C HIS A 202 15.68 -19.58 5.59
N THR A 203 14.60 -20.35 5.76
CA THR A 203 13.22 -19.83 5.76
C THR A 203 13.03 -18.75 6.83
N ALA A 204 13.51 -19.03 8.05
CA ALA A 204 13.45 -18.08 9.18
C ALA A 204 14.26 -16.80 8.91
N PHE A 205 15.41 -16.93 8.24
CA PHE A 205 16.25 -15.79 7.86
C PHE A 205 15.60 -14.93 6.77
N ILE A 206 14.98 -15.54 5.76
CA ILE A 206 14.27 -14.82 4.69
C ILE A 206 13.08 -14.06 5.26
N LYS A 207 12.27 -14.69 6.13
CA LYS A 207 11.19 -14.01 6.85
C LYS A 207 11.68 -12.78 7.61
N LYS A 208 12.76 -12.92 8.38
CA LYS A 208 13.36 -11.82 9.12
C LYS A 208 13.83 -10.71 8.19
N SER A 209 14.41 -11.06 7.05
CA SER A 209 14.90 -10.10 6.05
C SER A 209 13.76 -9.32 5.42
N ILE A 210 12.67 -9.98 5.03
CA ILE A 210 11.45 -9.34 4.49
C ILE A 210 10.81 -8.42 5.53
N THR A 211 10.71 -8.86 6.78
CA THR A 211 10.21 -8.03 7.89
C THR A 211 11.07 -6.76 8.04
N THR A 212 12.40 -6.94 8.06
CA THR A 212 13.36 -5.82 8.16
C THR A 212 13.21 -4.85 6.98
N LEU A 213 12.95 -5.36 5.78
CA LEU A 213 12.73 -4.54 4.57
C LEU A 213 11.49 -3.63 4.71
N PHE A 214 10.37 -4.16 5.20
CA PHE A 214 9.18 -3.35 5.48
C PHE A 214 9.44 -2.33 6.59
N GLU A 215 10.06 -2.73 7.70
CA GLU A 215 10.40 -1.83 8.80
C GLU A 215 11.28 -0.65 8.34
N ILE A 216 12.32 -0.95 7.55
CA ILE A 216 13.21 0.05 6.95
C ILE A 216 12.40 1.00 6.06
N TYR A 217 11.51 0.48 5.20
CA TYR A 217 10.69 1.30 4.34
C TYR A 217 9.80 2.24 5.17
N THR A 218 9.03 1.70 6.12
CA THR A 218 8.11 2.47 6.95
C THR A 218 8.84 3.57 7.73
N CYS A 219 9.98 3.24 8.35
CA CYS A 219 10.74 4.19 9.16
C CYS A 219 11.50 5.22 8.29
N LEU A 220 12.24 4.79 7.28
CA LEU A 220 13.11 5.69 6.52
C LEU A 220 12.33 6.55 5.54
N ARG A 221 11.34 5.99 4.82
CA ARG A 221 10.60 6.74 3.80
C ARG A 221 9.88 7.94 4.41
N TYR A 222 9.21 7.71 5.54
CA TYR A 222 8.54 8.78 6.26
C TYR A 222 9.53 9.82 6.79
N ASN A 223 10.55 9.40 7.54
CA ASN A 223 11.48 10.34 8.18
C ASN A 223 12.25 11.19 7.17
N TYR A 224 12.68 10.58 6.07
CA TYR A 224 13.44 11.28 5.03
C TYR A 224 12.57 12.30 4.28
N HIS A 225 11.31 11.98 4.02
CA HIS A 225 10.40 12.83 3.25
C HIS A 225 9.35 13.57 4.09
N TYR A 226 9.45 13.53 5.41
CA TYR A 226 8.44 14.04 6.35
C TYR A 226 7.94 15.44 5.99
N LYS A 227 8.89 16.36 5.69
CA LYS A 227 8.57 17.76 5.37
C LYS A 227 7.73 17.91 4.10
N ASN A 228 7.89 17.01 3.14
CA ASN A 228 7.19 17.06 1.86
C ASN A 228 5.85 16.34 1.97
N ILE A 229 5.85 15.13 2.56
CA ILE A 229 4.65 14.33 2.81
C ILE A 229 3.62 15.12 3.62
N THR A 230 4.04 15.82 4.68
CA THR A 230 3.08 16.55 5.54
C THR A 230 2.53 17.84 4.91
N LYS A 231 3.17 18.36 3.85
CA LYS A 231 2.78 19.62 3.21
C LYS A 231 2.02 19.40 1.90
N ILE A 232 2.41 18.39 1.13
CA ILE A 232 1.91 18.15 -0.21
C ILE A 232 0.91 16.98 -0.15
N GLY A 233 -0.38 17.30 -0.28
CA GLY A 233 -1.46 16.31 -0.15
C GLY A 233 -1.32 15.10 -1.08
N HIS A 234 -0.90 15.34 -2.33
CA HIS A 234 -0.60 14.29 -3.29
C HIS A 234 0.43 13.27 -2.75
N LEU A 235 1.55 13.74 -2.19
CA LEU A 235 2.58 12.85 -1.63
C LEU A 235 2.11 12.15 -0.36
N CYS A 236 1.30 12.81 0.46
CA CYS A 236 0.65 12.19 1.61
C CYS A 236 -0.20 11.00 1.20
N VAL A 237 -0.98 11.16 0.13
CA VAL A 237 -1.86 10.12 -0.39
C VAL A 237 -1.06 8.99 -1.06
N VAL A 238 -0.01 9.30 -1.81
CA VAL A 238 0.90 8.26 -2.35
C VAL A 238 1.55 7.47 -1.21
N TYR A 239 2.00 8.12 -0.14
CA TYR A 239 2.55 7.41 1.03
C TYR A 239 1.50 6.54 1.72
N PHE A 240 0.26 7.02 1.88
CA PHE A 240 -0.84 6.21 2.39
C PHE A 240 -1.07 4.96 1.51
N ASN A 241 -1.11 5.15 0.18
CA ASN A 241 -1.26 4.06 -0.77
C ASN A 241 -0.12 3.05 -0.71
N ASP A 242 1.13 3.51 -0.58
CA ASP A 242 2.29 2.65 -0.38
C ASP A 242 2.09 1.76 0.86
N MET A 243 1.68 2.34 1.98
CA MET A 243 1.46 1.59 3.21
C MET A 243 0.34 0.56 3.05
N MET A 244 -0.77 0.92 2.41
CA MET A 244 -1.87 -0.02 2.15
C MET A 244 -1.45 -1.14 1.19
N TYR A 245 -0.72 -0.81 0.13
CA TYR A 245 -0.20 -1.75 -0.85
C TYR A 245 0.77 -2.76 -0.21
N LEU A 246 1.72 -2.28 0.59
CA LEU A 246 2.67 -3.13 1.31
C LEU A 246 1.98 -3.98 2.38
N THR A 247 0.95 -3.46 3.04
CA THR A 247 0.12 -4.21 3.99
C THR A 247 -0.60 -5.36 3.31
N LEU A 248 -1.25 -5.12 2.15
CA LEU A 248 -1.89 -6.17 1.37
C LEU A 248 -0.89 -7.24 0.91
N PHE A 249 0.30 -6.81 0.49
CA PHE A 249 1.35 -7.75 0.10
C PHE A 249 1.82 -8.58 1.29
N ALA A 250 2.06 -7.96 2.45
CA ALA A 250 2.44 -8.66 3.68
C ALA A 250 1.35 -9.66 4.12
N GLU A 251 0.07 -9.25 4.19
CA GLU A 251 -1.06 -10.14 4.49
C GLU A 251 -1.10 -11.34 3.53
N TYR A 252 -0.86 -11.10 2.25
CA TYR A 252 -0.83 -12.15 1.26
C TYR A 252 0.35 -13.11 1.48
N LEU A 253 1.54 -12.61 1.81
CA LEU A 253 2.67 -13.45 2.19
C LEU A 253 2.33 -14.33 3.39
N LEU A 254 1.72 -13.78 4.44
CA LEU A 254 1.35 -14.54 5.64
C LEU A 254 0.29 -15.60 5.37
N SER A 255 -0.52 -15.43 4.33
CA SER A 255 -1.52 -16.41 3.93
C SER A 255 -0.93 -17.62 3.19
N MET A 256 0.36 -17.60 2.84
CA MET A 256 1.02 -18.73 2.20
C MET A 256 1.42 -19.79 3.23
N ASP A 257 1.09 -21.05 2.95
CA ASP A 257 1.38 -22.21 3.82
C ASP A 257 2.88 -22.40 4.13
N TYR A 258 3.77 -21.76 3.37
CA TYR A 258 5.22 -21.76 3.60
C TYR A 258 5.65 -20.88 4.79
N LEU A 259 4.80 -19.95 5.24
CA LEU A 259 5.09 -19.08 6.36
C LEU A 259 4.21 -19.48 7.55
N ASP A 260 4.80 -20.12 8.57
CA ASP A 260 4.14 -20.50 9.83
C ASP A 260 3.09 -19.45 10.32
N PRO A 261 1.79 -19.79 10.33
CA PRO A 261 0.69 -18.86 10.64
C PRO A 261 0.62 -18.40 12.11
N LYS A 262 1.53 -18.86 12.98
CA LYS A 262 1.57 -18.51 14.41
C LYS A 262 2.41 -17.27 14.76
N ALA A 263 2.93 -16.54 13.78
CA ALA A 263 3.82 -15.41 14.05
C ALA A 263 3.06 -14.13 14.48
N VAL A 264 2.89 -13.95 15.79
CA VAL A 264 2.32 -12.74 16.41
C VAL A 264 3.01 -11.45 15.93
N LYS A 265 4.33 -11.48 15.71
CA LYS A 265 5.13 -10.33 15.24
C LYS A 265 4.75 -9.84 13.84
N GLU A 266 4.23 -10.73 12.99
CA GLU A 266 3.88 -10.38 11.62
C GLU A 266 2.55 -9.61 11.57
N LYS A 267 1.65 -9.84 12.53
CA LYS A 267 0.45 -9.01 12.74
C LYS A 267 0.79 -7.61 13.23
N GLU A 268 1.78 -7.49 14.12
CA GLU A 268 2.26 -6.19 14.60
C GLU A 268 2.83 -5.33 13.46
N LEU A 269 3.54 -5.95 12.50
CA LEU A 269 4.07 -5.25 11.33
C LEU A 269 2.95 -4.75 10.38
N ILE A 270 1.96 -5.59 10.09
CA ILE A 270 0.78 -5.22 9.30
C ILE A 270 0.06 -4.04 9.95
N GLN A 271 -0.13 -4.10 11.27
CA GLN A 271 -0.74 -3.03 12.04
C GLN A 271 0.10 -1.75 11.99
N LEU A 272 1.42 -1.86 12.17
CA LEU A 272 2.36 -0.74 12.10
C LEU A 272 2.30 -0.02 10.75
N MET A 273 2.32 -0.76 9.63
CA MET A 273 2.22 -0.17 8.29
C MET A 273 0.86 0.50 8.09
N THR A 274 -0.22 -0.17 8.51
CA THR A 274 -1.59 0.37 8.41
C THR A 274 -1.73 1.67 9.18
N ASP A 275 -1.29 1.68 10.44
CA ASP A 275 -1.38 2.84 11.32
C ASP A 275 -0.47 3.97 10.85
N SER A 276 0.73 3.66 10.35
CA SER A 276 1.63 4.67 9.80
C SER A 276 0.98 5.41 8.63
N GLY A 277 0.38 4.69 7.67
CA GLY A 277 -0.32 5.30 6.55
C GLY A 277 -1.48 6.19 7.01
N LYS A 278 -2.33 5.66 7.89
CA LYS A 278 -3.50 6.38 8.43
C LYS A 278 -3.11 7.63 9.20
N GLN A 279 -2.19 7.53 10.15
CA GLN A 279 -1.77 8.65 10.98
C GLN A 279 -1.20 9.79 10.15
N VAL A 280 -0.45 9.48 9.10
CA VAL A 280 0.10 10.51 8.20
C VAL A 280 -1.01 11.23 7.44
N LEU A 281 -2.00 10.48 6.93
CA LEU A 281 -3.16 11.05 6.25
C LEU A 281 -4.01 11.90 7.21
N GLU A 282 -4.30 11.38 8.41
CA GLU A 282 -4.98 12.11 9.49
C GLU A 282 -4.24 13.41 9.84
N LEU A 283 -2.92 13.35 10.03
CA LEU A 283 -2.12 14.52 10.35
C LEU A 283 -2.21 15.58 9.25
N TRP A 284 -2.15 15.20 7.98
CA TRP A 284 -2.31 16.14 6.88
C TRP A 284 -3.71 16.75 6.86
N LEU A 285 -4.75 15.94 7.02
CA LEU A 285 -6.14 16.40 7.06
C LEU A 285 -6.42 17.35 8.24
N HIS A 286 -5.97 17.00 9.45
CA HIS A 286 -6.19 17.81 10.65
C HIS A 286 -5.28 19.03 10.73
N LYS A 287 -3.99 18.92 10.41
CA LYS A 287 -3.06 20.04 10.57
C LYS A 287 -3.07 20.97 9.39
N THR A 288 -3.08 20.45 8.16
CA THR A 288 -2.98 21.27 6.96
C THR A 288 -4.36 21.71 6.49
N CYS A 289 -5.25 20.76 6.21
CA CYS A 289 -6.53 21.12 5.60
C CYS A 289 -7.49 21.79 6.59
N ALA A 290 -7.60 21.28 7.81
CA ALA A 290 -8.50 21.89 8.80
C ALA A 290 -8.04 23.29 9.22
N SER A 291 -6.72 23.53 9.33
CA SER A 291 -6.21 24.86 9.67
C SER A 291 -6.46 25.87 8.55
N GLU A 292 -6.36 25.47 7.29
CA GLU A 292 -6.65 26.33 6.14
C GLU A 292 -8.14 26.68 6.07
N ILE A 293 -9.03 25.67 6.15
CA ILE A 293 -10.49 25.88 6.17
C ILE A 293 -10.87 26.82 7.32
N LYS A 294 -10.37 26.54 8.53
CA LYS A 294 -10.65 27.36 9.70
C LYS A 294 -10.11 28.78 9.56
N SER A 295 -8.89 28.95 9.04
CA SER A 295 -8.29 30.26 8.77
C SER A 295 -9.14 31.11 7.81
N ILE A 296 -9.69 30.50 6.76
CA ILE A 296 -10.57 31.20 5.82
C ILE A 296 -11.89 31.60 6.49
N ILE A 297 -12.47 30.74 7.32
CA ILE A 297 -13.72 31.04 8.06
C ILE A 297 -13.49 32.10 9.15
N ASP A 298 -12.39 32.01 9.90
CA ASP A 298 -12.04 32.97 10.95
C ASP A 298 -11.84 34.40 10.38
N GLN A 299 -11.47 34.54 9.10
CA GLN A 299 -11.38 35.83 8.42
C GLN A 299 -12.73 36.54 8.30
N ILE A 300 -13.84 35.79 8.28
CA ILE A 300 -15.19 36.36 8.26
C ILE A 300 -15.46 37.16 9.54
N ARG A 301 -14.85 36.79 10.67
CA ARG A 301 -15.08 37.39 12.01
C ARG A 301 -16.57 37.34 12.39
N GLY A 302 -17.16 36.15 12.36
CA GLY A 302 -18.55 35.90 12.76
C GLY A 302 -19.60 36.22 11.70
N PHE A 303 -20.79 35.65 11.86
CA PHE A 303 -21.96 35.86 10.99
C PHE A 303 -22.91 36.96 11.50
N ASP A 304 -22.43 37.86 12.35
CA ASP A 304 -23.21 38.95 12.94
C ASP A 304 -23.30 40.18 12.03
N ASN A 305 -24.22 41.11 12.36
CA ASN A 305 -24.41 42.40 11.71
C ASN A 305 -24.82 42.33 10.21
N ILE A 306 -25.58 41.30 9.82
CA ILE A 306 -26.04 41.09 8.44
C ILE A 306 -27.37 41.83 8.19
N GLN A 307 -27.36 43.15 8.28
CA GLN A 307 -28.60 43.95 8.22
C GLN A 307 -29.23 44.03 6.82
N SER A 308 -28.45 43.78 5.77
CA SER A 308 -28.94 43.77 4.38
C SER A 308 -28.16 42.80 3.49
N ALA A 309 -28.85 42.21 2.50
CA ALA A 309 -28.27 41.29 1.53
C ALA A 309 -27.14 41.90 0.69
N ASN A 310 -27.14 43.24 0.55
CA ASN A 310 -26.12 43.99 -0.19
C ASN A 310 -25.05 44.59 0.73
N SER A 311 -25.00 44.19 2.00
CA SER A 311 -23.96 44.68 2.91
C SER A 311 -22.59 44.14 2.52
N TYR A 312 -21.55 44.93 2.82
CA TYR A 312 -20.16 44.51 2.66
C TYR A 312 -19.87 43.17 3.36
N LYS A 313 -20.44 42.99 4.56
CA LYS A 313 -20.32 41.76 5.37
C LYS A 313 -20.86 40.52 4.64
N VAL A 314 -22.02 40.64 3.98
CA VAL A 314 -22.59 39.53 3.18
C VAL A 314 -21.66 39.15 2.03
N SER A 315 -21.09 40.15 1.35
CA SER A 315 -20.13 39.90 0.27
C SER A 315 -18.85 39.22 0.79
N GLU A 316 -18.37 39.63 1.96
CA GLU A 316 -17.21 39.03 2.64
C GLU A 316 -17.47 37.57 3.01
N ILE A 317 -18.60 37.27 3.67
CA ILE A 317 -19.05 35.91 3.99
C ILE A 317 -19.11 35.06 2.72
N LYS A 318 -19.83 35.52 1.70
CA LYS A 318 -19.99 34.81 0.43
C LYS A 318 -18.65 34.51 -0.22
N THR A 319 -17.72 35.46 -0.18
CA THR A 319 -16.36 35.29 -0.74
C THR A 319 -15.56 34.25 0.04
N ALA A 320 -15.62 34.27 1.37
CA ALA A 320 -14.92 33.30 2.22
C ALA A 320 -15.47 31.88 2.03
N LEU A 321 -16.80 31.70 2.01
CA LEU A 321 -17.44 30.41 1.75
C LEU A 321 -17.03 29.86 0.36
N LYS A 322 -17.06 30.70 -0.68
CA LYS A 322 -16.59 30.33 -2.02
C LYS A 322 -15.11 29.95 -2.04
N LYS A 323 -14.25 30.62 -1.27
CA LYS A 323 -12.82 30.27 -1.13
C LYS A 323 -12.63 28.89 -0.49
N VAL A 324 -13.41 28.54 0.55
CA VAL A 324 -13.36 27.21 1.17
C VAL A 324 -13.78 26.14 0.18
N VAL A 325 -14.91 26.33 -0.50
CA VAL A 325 -15.39 25.37 -1.51
C VAL A 325 -14.38 25.20 -2.64
N TYR A 326 -13.80 26.31 -3.12
CA TYR A 326 -12.73 26.27 -4.11
C TYR A 326 -11.50 25.51 -3.61
N TYR A 327 -11.09 25.71 -2.36
CA TYR A 327 -9.98 24.97 -1.75
C TYR A 327 -10.26 23.46 -1.68
N ILE A 328 -11.46 23.06 -1.26
CA ILE A 328 -11.88 21.65 -1.21
C ILE A 328 -11.92 21.06 -2.61
N SER A 329 -12.48 21.79 -3.59
CA SER A 329 -12.49 21.38 -5.00
C SER A 329 -11.09 21.21 -5.55
N LYS A 330 -10.20 22.18 -5.32
CA LYS A 330 -8.80 22.10 -5.77
C LYS A 330 -8.06 20.93 -5.13
N THR A 331 -8.32 20.67 -3.85
CA THR A 331 -7.77 19.52 -3.14
C THR A 331 -8.29 18.21 -3.74
N SER A 332 -9.60 18.10 -3.95
CA SER A 332 -10.24 16.97 -4.62
C SER A 332 -9.66 16.71 -6.02
N SER A 333 -9.47 17.74 -6.84
CA SER A 333 -8.86 17.59 -8.17
C SER A 333 -7.37 17.22 -8.10
N SER A 334 -6.64 17.70 -7.09
CA SER A 334 -5.23 17.35 -6.90
C SER A 334 -5.05 15.88 -6.49
N ILE A 335 -6.02 15.33 -5.76
CA ILE A 335 -6.12 13.91 -5.43
C ILE A 335 -6.93 13.25 -6.55
N ASN A 336 -6.36 13.24 -7.75
CA ASN A 336 -7.00 12.72 -8.96
C ASN A 336 -7.61 11.31 -8.68
N LYS A 337 -8.72 10.97 -9.34
CA LYS A 337 -9.34 9.64 -9.33
C LYS A 337 -8.38 8.51 -9.74
N ALA A 338 -7.27 8.81 -10.41
CA ALA A 338 -6.20 7.85 -10.70
C ALA A 338 -5.29 7.57 -9.49
N LEU A 339 -5.23 8.48 -8.52
CA LEU A 339 -4.39 8.38 -7.33
C LEU A 339 -4.95 7.38 -6.32
N VAL A 340 -6.26 7.41 -6.11
CA VAL A 340 -6.96 6.67 -5.04
C VAL A 340 -8.24 6.04 -5.54
N THR A 341 -8.77 5.08 -4.78
CA THR A 341 -10.11 4.55 -5.05
C THR A 341 -11.19 5.60 -4.77
N LYS A 342 -12.40 5.38 -5.32
CA LYS A 342 -13.54 6.29 -5.12
C LYS A 342 -13.90 6.43 -3.63
N GLU A 343 -13.72 5.37 -2.85
CA GLU A 343 -14.04 5.33 -1.42
C GLU A 343 -13.06 6.19 -0.61
N ILE A 344 -11.76 6.07 -0.87
CA ILE A 344 -10.74 6.90 -0.21
C ILE A 344 -10.89 8.37 -0.64
N HIS A 345 -11.21 8.64 -1.91
CA HIS A 345 -11.52 9.99 -2.39
C HIS A 345 -12.72 10.58 -1.64
N ASN A 346 -13.83 9.85 -1.57
CA ASN A 346 -15.03 10.27 -0.84
C ASN A 346 -14.77 10.47 0.65
N LEU A 347 -13.91 9.65 1.25
CA LEU A 347 -13.52 9.78 2.66
C LEU A 347 -12.77 11.08 2.91
N ILE A 348 -11.76 11.39 2.08
CA ILE A 348 -10.97 12.61 2.21
C ILE A 348 -11.85 13.84 1.99
N VAL A 349 -12.60 13.88 0.88
CA VAL A 349 -13.40 15.06 0.54
C VAL A 349 -14.60 15.21 1.48
N GLY A 350 -15.24 14.10 1.86
CA GLY A 350 -16.33 14.07 2.83
C GLY A 350 -15.89 14.62 4.19
N TYR A 351 -14.70 14.23 4.65
CA TYR A 351 -14.10 14.79 5.87
C TYR A 351 -13.85 16.31 5.78
N LEU A 352 -13.36 16.81 4.64
CA LEU A 352 -13.15 18.25 4.46
C LEU A 352 -14.46 19.04 4.45
N LEU A 353 -15.50 18.50 3.83
CA LEU A 353 -16.84 19.08 3.88
C LEU A 353 -17.41 19.03 5.29
N ASP A 354 -17.25 17.92 6.00
CA ASP A 354 -17.69 17.77 7.38
C ASP A 354 -17.05 18.82 8.31
N LEU A 355 -15.74 19.04 8.17
CA LEU A 355 -15.02 20.11 8.88
C LEU A 355 -15.58 21.49 8.54
N PHE A 356 -15.81 21.75 7.26
CA PHE A 356 -16.34 23.03 6.81
C PHE A 356 -17.73 23.30 7.39
N LEU A 357 -18.63 22.32 7.31
CA LEU A 357 -19.99 22.44 7.87
C LEU A 357 -19.95 22.63 9.38
N ASN A 358 -19.09 21.91 10.10
CA ASN A 358 -18.91 22.11 11.54
C ASN A 358 -18.39 23.51 11.87
N CYS A 359 -17.46 24.07 11.09
CA CYS A 359 -17.01 25.45 11.30
C CYS A 359 -18.16 26.46 11.12
N VAL A 360 -19.01 26.27 10.10
CA VAL A 360 -20.18 27.14 9.89
C VAL A 360 -21.19 26.99 11.02
N ILE A 361 -21.49 25.76 11.44
CA ILE A 361 -22.37 25.47 12.57
C ILE A 361 -21.87 26.14 13.84
N ASP A 362 -20.58 25.98 14.17
CA ASP A 362 -19.98 26.58 15.36
C ASP A 362 -20.09 28.09 15.36
N GLU A 363 -19.89 28.73 14.21
CA GLU A 363 -20.02 30.18 14.07
C GLU A 363 -21.48 30.66 14.17
N LEU A 364 -22.45 29.92 13.62
CA LEU A 364 -23.87 30.22 13.80
C LEU A 364 -24.29 30.09 15.27
N CYS A 365 -23.82 29.06 15.97
CA CYS A 365 -24.13 28.83 17.37
C CYS A 365 -23.53 29.88 18.32
N LYS A 366 -22.55 30.68 17.86
CA LYS A 366 -21.98 31.81 18.63
C LYS A 366 -22.84 33.08 18.56
N LEU A 367 -23.84 33.14 17.69
CA LEU A 367 -24.70 34.30 17.55
C LEU A 367 -25.63 34.45 18.78
N ASN A 368 -25.54 35.58 19.47
CA ASN A 368 -26.38 35.85 20.66
C ASN A 368 -27.87 36.00 20.31
N SER A 369 -28.16 36.52 19.12
CA SER A 369 -29.51 36.71 18.59
C SER A 369 -29.44 36.83 17.07
N ILE A 370 -30.47 36.35 16.38
CA ILE A 370 -30.61 36.47 14.93
C ILE A 370 -31.98 37.11 14.65
N GLY A 371 -31.98 38.30 14.03
CA GLY A 371 -33.21 38.93 13.59
C GLY A 371 -33.84 38.17 12.41
N ALA A 372 -35.16 38.25 12.23
CA ALA A 372 -35.86 37.53 11.16
C ALA A 372 -35.25 37.78 9.76
N ARG A 373 -34.91 39.04 9.46
CA ARG A 373 -34.25 39.42 8.21
C ARG A 373 -32.83 38.86 8.07
N GLU A 374 -32.06 38.85 9.15
CA GLU A 374 -30.71 38.27 9.16
C GLU A 374 -30.79 36.77 8.90
N SER A 375 -31.79 36.12 9.48
CA SER A 375 -32.07 34.69 9.31
C SER A 375 -32.37 34.31 7.86
N GLU A 376 -33.20 35.10 7.16
CA GLU A 376 -33.49 34.91 5.73
C GLU A 376 -32.23 35.04 4.88
N ILE A 377 -31.40 36.07 5.14
CA ILE A 377 -30.15 36.29 4.39
C ILE A 377 -29.16 35.16 4.66
N LEU A 378 -29.03 34.71 5.91
CA LEU A 378 -28.18 33.58 6.27
C LEU A 378 -28.63 32.29 5.60
N ASN A 379 -29.94 32.00 5.57
CA ASN A 379 -30.48 30.84 4.89
C ASN A 379 -30.15 30.84 3.38
N GLU A 380 -30.23 32.00 2.72
CA GLU A 380 -29.85 32.12 1.30
C GLU A 380 -28.34 31.91 1.10
N LEU A 381 -27.51 32.49 1.97
CA LEU A 381 -26.05 32.39 1.86
C LEU A 381 -25.52 30.98 2.16
N LEU A 382 -26.20 30.27 3.04
CA LEU A 382 -25.80 28.97 3.56
C LEU A 382 -26.54 27.81 2.91
N ASP A 383 -27.29 28.06 1.83
CA ASP A 383 -27.85 26.99 1.02
C ASP A 383 -26.71 26.13 0.45
N PHE A 384 -26.59 24.91 0.99
CA PHE A 384 -25.53 23.97 0.66
C PHE A 384 -25.46 23.67 -0.83
N ASN A 385 -26.61 23.57 -1.50
CA ASN A 385 -26.66 23.26 -2.93
C ASN A 385 -26.10 24.42 -3.74
N ASN A 386 -26.43 25.66 -3.39
CA ASN A 386 -25.86 26.83 -4.06
C ASN A 386 -24.38 27.04 -3.73
N MET A 387 -23.96 26.63 -2.53
CA MET A 387 -22.60 26.81 -2.05
C MET A 387 -21.63 25.78 -2.63
N VAL A 388 -22.02 24.51 -2.68
CA VAL A 388 -21.15 23.38 -3.08
C VAL A 388 -21.42 22.89 -4.50
N LEU A 389 -22.68 22.92 -4.95
CA LEU A 389 -23.13 22.42 -6.26
C LEU A 389 -23.48 23.55 -7.24
N GLY A 390 -23.34 24.82 -6.85
CA GLY A 390 -23.65 25.97 -7.68
C GLY A 390 -22.74 26.08 -8.91
N ALA A 391 -23.32 26.45 -10.05
CA ALA A 391 -22.69 26.52 -11.37
C ALA A 391 -21.53 27.55 -11.51
N ASP A 392 -21.19 28.28 -10.44
CA ASP A 392 -20.24 29.40 -10.46
C ASP A 392 -18.83 29.03 -9.97
N VAL A 393 -18.60 27.79 -9.51
CA VAL A 393 -17.28 27.35 -9.03
C VAL A 393 -16.67 26.39 -10.04
N PRO A 394 -15.60 26.79 -10.77
CA PRO A 394 -14.97 25.91 -11.75
C PRO A 394 -14.50 24.59 -11.10
N GLY A 395 -14.99 23.46 -11.61
CA GLY A 395 -14.60 22.12 -11.15
C GLY A 395 -15.56 21.43 -10.17
N THR A 396 -16.76 22.00 -9.93
CA THR A 396 -17.79 21.35 -9.09
C THR A 396 -18.66 20.32 -9.82
N ASP A 397 -18.71 20.35 -11.15
CA ASP A 397 -19.53 19.46 -11.99
C ASP A 397 -19.19 17.97 -11.84
N GLU A 398 -18.08 17.64 -11.15
CA GLU A 398 -17.61 16.28 -10.90
C GLU A 398 -17.80 15.77 -9.45
N PHE A 399 -18.42 16.56 -8.56
CA PHE A 399 -18.63 16.16 -7.15
C PHE A 399 -19.74 15.10 -6.99
N GLU A 400 -19.45 13.85 -7.36
CA GLU A 400 -20.24 12.69 -6.91
C GLU A 400 -19.80 12.24 -5.50
N ILE A 401 -19.94 13.11 -4.50
CA ILE A 401 -19.65 12.72 -3.12
C ILE A 401 -20.87 12.04 -2.54
N ASN A 402 -20.67 10.85 -1.98
CA ASN A 402 -21.71 10.18 -1.23
C ASN A 402 -21.91 10.90 0.12
N ALA A 403 -23.12 11.40 0.36
CA ALA A 403 -23.52 12.09 1.58
C ALA A 403 -23.23 11.30 2.87
N THR A 404 -23.11 9.97 2.80
CA THR A 404 -22.75 9.12 3.94
C THR A 404 -21.38 9.40 4.53
N TYR A 405 -20.49 10.12 3.83
CA TYR A 405 -19.16 10.50 4.31
C TYR A 405 -19.14 11.88 4.99
N ILE A 406 -20.29 12.55 5.10
CA ILE A 406 -20.41 13.89 5.71
C ILE A 406 -21.35 13.78 6.91
N ASN A 407 -20.78 13.49 8.09
CA ASN A 407 -21.54 13.21 9.31
C ASN A 407 -22.43 14.38 9.76
N SER A 408 -21.96 15.61 9.54
CA SER A 408 -22.59 16.83 10.01
C SER A 408 -23.59 17.40 9.00
N LEU A 409 -23.80 16.73 7.85
CA LEU A 409 -24.69 17.21 6.80
C LEU A 409 -26.15 17.31 7.27
N GLU A 410 -26.64 16.28 7.96
CA GLU A 410 -28.01 16.29 8.50
C GLU A 410 -28.19 17.39 9.55
N LYS A 411 -27.25 17.52 10.48
CA LYS A 411 -27.23 18.57 11.50
C LYS A 411 -27.18 19.96 10.87
N TYR A 412 -26.36 20.13 9.85
CA TYR A 412 -26.28 21.36 9.08
C TYR A 412 -27.64 21.71 8.46
N HIS A 413 -28.27 20.79 7.74
CA HIS A 413 -29.59 21.01 7.15
C HIS A 413 -30.66 21.34 8.19
N GLN A 414 -30.66 20.65 9.34
CA GLN A 414 -31.60 20.95 10.42
C GLN A 414 -31.40 22.36 10.99
N ILE A 415 -30.15 22.82 11.14
CA ILE A 415 -29.84 24.19 11.61
C ILE A 415 -30.27 25.24 10.59
N ILE A 416 -29.96 25.03 9.30
CA ILE A 416 -30.37 25.94 8.23
C ILE A 416 -31.90 26.01 8.14
N ASP A 417 -32.59 24.88 8.23
CA ASP A 417 -34.05 24.83 8.28
C ASP A 417 -34.61 25.64 9.46
N ILE A 418 -34.00 25.53 10.65
CA ILE A 418 -34.44 26.28 11.86
C ILE A 418 -34.41 27.79 11.62
N LEU A 419 -33.46 28.31 10.83
CA LEU A 419 -33.34 29.76 10.57
C LEU A 419 -34.62 30.35 9.97
N VAL A 420 -35.39 29.61 9.20
CA VAL A 420 -36.59 30.11 8.51
C VAL A 420 -37.91 29.68 9.15
N LEU A 421 -37.86 28.85 10.19
CA LEU A 421 -39.06 28.34 10.86
C LEU A 421 -39.54 29.28 11.95
N ASN A 422 -40.87 29.34 12.12
CA ASN A 422 -41.46 29.96 13.32
C ASN A 422 -41.38 28.98 14.51
N MET A 423 -41.52 29.53 15.73
CA MET A 423 -41.40 28.75 16.96
C MET A 423 -42.38 27.58 17.07
N LYS A 424 -43.59 27.72 16.52
CA LYS A 424 -44.60 26.64 16.51
C LYS A 424 -44.12 25.45 15.68
N ASP A 425 -43.52 25.71 14.52
CA ASP A 425 -43.00 24.68 13.64
C ASP A 425 -41.75 24.02 14.20
N ILE A 426 -40.85 24.79 14.83
CA ILE A 426 -39.68 24.24 15.55
C ILE A 426 -40.13 23.26 16.63
N VAL A 427 -41.05 23.66 17.51
CA VAL A 427 -41.59 22.79 18.57
C VAL A 427 -42.26 21.54 17.99
N LYS A 428 -42.98 21.68 16.87
CA LYS A 428 -43.60 20.54 16.18
C LYS A 428 -42.54 19.57 15.65
N ARG A 429 -41.49 20.05 14.98
CA ARG A 429 -40.41 19.22 14.45
C ARG A 429 -39.62 18.51 15.55
N HIS A 430 -39.31 19.22 16.64
CA HIS A 430 -38.69 18.62 17.82
C HIS A 430 -39.52 17.46 18.39
N LYS A 431 -40.84 17.66 18.58
CA LYS A 431 -41.74 16.59 19.05
C LYS A 431 -41.82 15.39 18.12
N LEU A 432 -41.58 15.58 16.82
CA LEU A 432 -41.54 14.52 15.82
C LEU A 432 -40.15 13.85 15.69
N GLY A 433 -39.14 14.29 16.46
CA GLY A 433 -37.78 13.78 16.39
C GLY A 433 -37.00 14.24 15.15
N LEU A 434 -37.52 15.21 14.39
CA LEU A 434 -36.89 15.71 13.16
C LEU A 434 -35.71 16.66 13.43
N LEU A 435 -35.41 16.94 14.69
CA LEU A 435 -34.27 17.75 15.14
C LEU A 435 -33.25 16.93 15.96
N ALA A 436 -33.33 15.59 15.91
CA ALA A 436 -32.54 14.71 16.76
C ALA A 436 -31.02 14.89 16.62
N SER A 437 -30.54 15.29 15.43
CA SER A 437 -29.11 15.49 15.18
C SER A 437 -28.56 16.79 15.80
N VAL A 438 -29.43 17.77 16.07
CA VAL A 438 -29.08 19.00 16.80
C VAL A 438 -28.95 18.71 18.29
N ASP A 439 -29.75 17.79 18.83
CA ASP A 439 -29.77 17.42 20.25
C ASP A 439 -28.61 16.48 20.64
N SER A 440 -28.01 15.76 19.69
CA SER A 440 -26.88 14.86 19.94
C SER A 440 -25.54 15.62 19.95
N ASN A 441 -24.88 15.66 21.11
CA ASN A 441 -23.53 16.24 21.27
C ASN A 441 -22.37 15.35 20.76
N THR A 442 -22.66 14.19 20.17
CA THR A 442 -21.64 13.20 19.79
C THR A 442 -21.21 13.37 18.34
N VAL A 443 -20.05 14.01 18.13
CA VAL A 443 -19.28 13.93 16.89
C VAL A 443 -18.16 12.90 17.12
N HIS A 444 -18.42 11.63 16.80
CA HIS A 444 -17.36 10.62 16.71
C HIS A 444 -16.91 10.53 15.25
N ILE A 445 -15.87 11.27 14.88
CA ILE A 445 -15.24 11.09 13.56
C ILE A 445 -14.19 9.99 13.71
N ASN A 446 -14.58 8.74 13.45
CA ASN A 446 -13.62 7.66 13.26
C ASN A 446 -13.23 7.64 11.77
N ILE A 447 -12.22 8.43 11.41
CA ILE A 447 -11.90 8.78 10.01
C ILE A 447 -11.46 7.53 9.21
N PHE A 448 -11.01 6.45 9.83
CA PHE A 448 -10.47 5.31 9.10
C PHE A 448 -10.87 3.95 9.69
N ASN A 449 -12.09 3.48 9.38
CA ASN A 449 -12.37 2.05 9.52
C ASN A 449 -11.71 1.28 8.37
N PHE A 450 -10.68 0.48 8.67
CA PHE A 450 -9.92 -0.30 7.70
C PHE A 450 -10.79 -1.32 6.96
N GLU A 451 -11.91 -1.71 7.57
CA GLU A 451 -12.92 -2.57 6.94
C GLU A 451 -13.38 -1.99 5.60
N TYR A 452 -13.52 -0.67 5.43
CA TYR A 452 -13.92 -0.11 4.14
C TYR A 452 -12.89 -0.32 3.02
N PHE A 453 -11.59 -0.30 3.32
CA PHE A 453 -10.57 -0.59 2.31
C PHE A 453 -10.54 -2.08 1.97
N LYS A 454 -10.68 -2.96 2.98
CA LYS A 454 -10.83 -4.41 2.79
C LYS A 454 -12.11 -4.77 2.04
N ASP A 455 -13.21 -4.10 2.34
CA ASP A 455 -14.51 -4.25 1.71
C ASP A 455 -14.47 -3.71 0.29
N SER A 456 -13.80 -2.59 0.04
CA SER A 456 -13.60 -2.09 -1.34
C SER A 456 -12.79 -3.09 -2.18
N CYS A 457 -11.73 -3.67 -1.61
CA CYS A 457 -10.99 -4.76 -2.25
C CYS A 457 -11.87 -6.01 -2.47
N SER A 458 -12.74 -6.35 -1.50
CA SER A 458 -13.64 -7.52 -1.56
C SER A 458 -14.83 -7.33 -2.53
N ILE A 459 -15.37 -6.11 -2.62
CA ILE A 459 -16.47 -5.71 -3.51
C ILE A 459 -16.00 -5.65 -4.97
N ILE A 460 -14.77 -5.20 -5.22
CA ILE A 460 -14.14 -5.25 -6.55
C ILE A 460 -14.01 -6.70 -7.02
N LEU A 461 -13.68 -7.63 -6.12
CA LEU A 461 -13.60 -9.08 -6.42
C LEU A 461 -14.99 -9.67 -6.71
N ALA A 462 -16.00 -9.38 -5.89
CA ALA A 462 -17.37 -9.87 -6.10
C ALA A 462 -17.99 -9.40 -7.44
N LYS A 463 -17.70 -8.15 -7.84
CA LYS A 463 -18.16 -7.60 -9.14
C LYS A 463 -17.41 -8.19 -10.33
N LYS A 464 -16.16 -8.64 -10.15
CA LYS A 464 -15.37 -9.27 -11.21
C LYS A 464 -15.77 -10.74 -11.43
N ASP A 465 -16.01 -11.48 -10.35
CA ASP A 465 -16.54 -12.85 -10.41
C ASP A 465 -17.95 -12.91 -11.02
N GLY A 466 -18.80 -11.91 -10.75
CA GLY A 466 -20.11 -11.77 -11.38
C GLY A 466 -20.01 -11.54 -12.90
N LYS A 467 -19.10 -10.67 -13.34
CA LYS A 467 -18.88 -10.39 -14.78
C LYS A 467 -18.19 -11.54 -15.53
N GLU A 468 -17.34 -12.32 -14.88
CA GLU A 468 -16.72 -13.51 -15.48
C GLU A 468 -17.71 -14.68 -15.61
N ARG A 469 -18.66 -14.81 -14.66
CA ARG A 469 -19.79 -15.75 -14.81
C ARG A 469 -20.72 -15.36 -15.96
N GLU A 470 -21.10 -14.09 -16.09
CA GLU A 470 -21.91 -13.61 -17.23
C GLU A 470 -21.19 -13.77 -18.59
N LYS A 471 -19.85 -13.65 -18.63
CA LYS A 471 -19.07 -13.91 -19.85
C LYS A 471 -18.96 -15.39 -20.19
N LYS A 472 -18.88 -16.28 -19.20
CA LYS A 472 -18.89 -17.73 -19.41
C LYS A 472 -20.26 -18.21 -19.89
N GLU A 473 -21.34 -17.73 -19.29
CA GLU A 473 -22.72 -18.05 -19.71
C GLU A 473 -23.03 -17.54 -21.12
N LYS A 474 -22.47 -16.39 -21.54
CA LYS A 474 -22.59 -15.90 -22.92
C LYS A 474 -21.65 -16.58 -23.93
N SER A 475 -20.69 -17.39 -23.48
CA SER A 475 -19.76 -18.12 -24.36
C SER A 475 -20.10 -19.60 -24.55
N GLU A 476 -21.09 -20.11 -23.80
CA GLU A 476 -21.60 -21.49 -23.92
C GLU A 476 -22.89 -21.61 -24.77
N GLU A 477 -23.36 -20.54 -25.41
CA GLU A 477 -24.36 -20.65 -26.47
C GLU A 477 -23.69 -21.14 -27.78
N THR A 478 -23.61 -22.46 -27.94
CA THR A 478 -23.34 -23.11 -29.22
C THR A 478 -24.45 -22.86 -30.24
N PRO A 479 -24.13 -22.81 -31.54
CA PRO A 479 -25.09 -22.51 -32.60
C PRO A 479 -25.81 -23.78 -33.04
N ASP A 480 -27.14 -23.73 -33.15
CA ASP A 480 -27.85 -24.68 -33.98
C ASP A 480 -28.86 -24.01 -34.92
N LEU A 481 -28.98 -24.67 -36.07
CA LEU A 481 -29.46 -24.12 -37.33
C LEU A 481 -30.94 -23.78 -37.35
N ALA A 482 -31.23 -22.82 -38.24
CA ALA A 482 -32.53 -22.38 -38.68
C ALA A 482 -33.51 -23.49 -39.11
N THR A 483 -34.80 -23.27 -38.89
CA THR A 483 -35.80 -23.24 -39.97
C THR A 483 -37.17 -22.71 -39.50
N HIS A 484 -37.70 -21.78 -40.30
CA HIS A 484 -39.12 -21.38 -40.50
C HIS A 484 -39.92 -20.96 -39.25
N GLY A 485 -40.43 -19.73 -39.12
CA GLY A 485 -41.19 -18.97 -40.10
C GLY A 485 -42.62 -18.78 -39.57
N ILE A 486 -43.21 -17.61 -39.84
CA ILE A 486 -44.62 -17.21 -39.62
C ILE A 486 -44.91 -16.40 -38.34
N SER A 487 -44.80 -15.07 -38.50
CA SER A 487 -45.92 -14.10 -38.57
C SER A 487 -46.84 -13.83 -37.36
N ARG A 488 -47.18 -12.52 -37.28
CA ARG A 488 -48.27 -11.84 -36.55
C ARG A 488 -48.06 -11.62 -35.06
N CYS A 489 -48.55 -10.55 -34.44
CA CYS A 489 -48.93 -9.19 -34.83
C CYS A 489 -49.38 -8.54 -33.49
N VAL A 490 -48.96 -7.30 -33.24
CA VAL A 490 -49.85 -6.17 -32.92
C VAL A 490 -50.63 -6.19 -31.58
N ASN A 491 -50.31 -5.16 -30.80
CA ASN A 491 -51.17 -4.29 -29.96
C ASN A 491 -51.66 -4.77 -28.59
N GLN A 492 -51.30 -4.00 -27.56
CA GLN A 492 -52.15 -3.04 -26.82
C GLN A 492 -53.00 -3.77 -25.78
N SER A 493 -53.30 -3.27 -24.58
CA SER A 493 -52.95 -2.08 -23.83
C SER A 493 -53.69 -2.24 -22.51
N ALA A 494 -53.19 -1.59 -21.46
CA ALA A 494 -53.98 -1.01 -20.38
C ALA A 494 -54.72 -1.92 -19.38
N SER A 495 -54.35 -1.68 -18.11
CA SER A 495 -55.24 -1.16 -17.06
C SER A 495 -55.46 -2.06 -15.84
N CYS A 496 -55.24 -1.39 -14.70
CA CYS A 496 -56.03 -1.42 -13.47
C CYS A 496 -56.04 -2.70 -12.61
N ALA A 497 -55.41 -2.54 -11.45
CA ALA A 497 -56.00 -2.60 -10.11
C ALA A 497 -56.81 -3.84 -9.70
N GLY A 498 -56.34 -4.42 -8.60
CA GLY A 498 -57.07 -5.19 -7.60
C GLY A 498 -56.30 -5.14 -6.30
#